data_AF-A0A1I3HMI2-F1
#
_entry.id   AF-A0A1I3HMI2-F1
#
_cell.length_a   1.000
_cell.length_b   1.000
_cell.length_c   1.000
_cell.angle_alpha   90.00
_cell.angle_beta   90.00
_cell.angle_gamma   90.00
#
_symmetry.space_group_name_H-M   'P 1'
#
loop_
_entity.id
_entity.type
_entity.pdbx_description
1 polymer ?
#
loop_
_entity_poly.entity_id
_entity_poly.type
_entity_poly.pdbx_seq_one_letter_code
_entity_poly.pdbx_strand_id
1 'polypeptide(L)'
;MPKTWSVRLALVAVLIGIAYLYHVATNISKPDIYAYFELDRGASGASFAVAGDLVAVSPDGLRVEAICGLSVTQELRRQARIDAIYVNDLGRELPTFTKFWAWASTLGVAEAEASPPDQIAFRGAYEELSSASAIAAFVTQDCTCEMARRISRREKICTTLATLSERHAGEADERVIALRFARAANFVPKTSFEACGLEYTAAAEAAASATCEEQDRLPWDVTLRRLLRVIEERPSDRVTAAVMD
;
A
#
# COMPACT_ATOMS: atom_id res chain seq x y z
N MET A 1 50.45 15.52 -10.33
CA MET A 1 49.22 15.53 -9.50
C MET A 1 48.04 15.36 -10.45
N PRO A 2 47.40 14.17 -10.57
CA PRO A 2 46.03 14.05 -10.03
C PRO A 2 45.50 12.61 -9.75
N LYS A 3 46.25 11.53 -10.01
CA LYS A 3 45.69 10.17 -10.11
C LYS A 3 45.19 9.61 -8.77
N THR A 4 45.85 9.95 -7.67
CA THR A 4 45.46 9.52 -6.31
C THR A 4 44.22 10.25 -5.79
N TRP A 5 43.93 11.46 -6.30
CA TRP A 5 42.78 12.25 -5.86
C TRP A 5 41.49 11.75 -6.52
N SER A 6 41.54 11.40 -7.80
CA SER A 6 40.42 10.77 -8.51
C SER A 6 40.04 9.41 -7.92
N VAL A 7 41.02 8.59 -7.51
CA VAL A 7 40.76 7.30 -6.86
C VAL A 7 40.11 7.47 -5.49
N ARG A 8 40.57 8.45 -4.68
CA ARG A 8 39.97 8.74 -3.36
C ARG A 8 38.54 9.28 -3.49
N LEU A 9 38.29 10.17 -4.44
CA LEU A 9 36.95 10.69 -4.74
C LEU A 9 36.00 9.57 -5.18
N ALA A 10 36.45 8.68 -6.06
CA ALA A 10 35.66 7.52 -6.48
C ALA A 10 35.33 6.59 -5.30
N LEU A 11 36.31 6.32 -4.43
CA LEU A 11 36.11 5.49 -3.24
C LEU A 11 35.07 6.12 -2.28
N VAL A 12 35.19 7.43 -2.02
CA VAL A 12 34.23 8.16 -1.17
C VAL A 12 32.82 8.12 -1.78
N ALA A 13 32.69 8.34 -3.09
CA ALA A 13 31.40 8.27 -3.77
C ALA A 13 30.77 6.85 -3.68
N VAL A 14 31.58 5.80 -3.82
CA VAL A 14 31.13 4.41 -3.65
C VAL A 14 30.66 4.17 -2.21
N LEU A 15 31.41 4.63 -1.21
CA LEU A 15 31.04 4.49 0.19
C LEU A 15 29.75 5.23 0.53
N ILE A 16 29.56 6.45 0.02
CA ILE A 16 28.32 7.23 0.19
C ILE A 16 27.14 6.52 -0.51
N GLY A 17 27.33 6.00 -1.73
CA GLY A 17 26.28 5.26 -2.43
C GLY A 17 25.85 4.00 -1.69
N ILE A 18 26.81 3.26 -1.12
CA ILE A 18 26.55 2.09 -0.28
C ILE A 18 25.83 2.48 1.02
N ALA A 19 26.19 3.63 1.62
CA ALA A 19 25.50 4.22 2.78
C ALA A 19 24.03 4.45 2.50
N TYR A 20 23.77 5.13 1.39
CA TYR A 20 22.44 5.53 0.97
C TYR A 20 21.56 4.30 0.72
N LEU A 21 22.09 3.32 -0.02
CA LEU A 21 21.39 2.06 -0.28
C LEU A 21 21.09 1.30 1.02
N TYR A 22 21.99 1.28 1.99
CA TYR A 22 21.73 0.66 3.28
C TYR A 22 20.65 1.39 4.06
N HIS A 23 20.76 2.71 4.20
CA HIS A 23 19.75 3.50 4.91
C HIS A 23 18.37 3.30 4.28
N VAL A 24 18.29 3.29 2.95
CA VAL A 24 17.09 2.92 2.21
C VAL A 24 16.65 1.49 2.53
N ALA A 25 17.55 0.51 2.54
CA ALA A 25 17.17 -0.88 2.75
C ALA A 25 16.76 -1.21 4.20
N THR A 26 17.22 -0.46 5.20
CA THR A 26 16.94 -0.73 6.62
C THR A 26 15.84 0.13 7.23
N ASN A 27 15.58 1.32 6.68
CA ASN A 27 14.51 2.17 7.16
C ASN A 27 13.14 1.51 6.92
N ILE A 28 12.30 1.43 7.95
CA ILE A 28 10.93 0.91 7.86
C ILE A 28 9.93 2.08 7.97
N SER A 29 8.87 2.00 7.17
CA SER A 29 7.83 3.01 7.06
C SER A 29 6.44 2.35 7.01
N LYS A 30 5.36 3.12 7.23
CA LYS A 30 3.98 2.58 7.11
C LYS A 30 3.70 1.91 5.74
N PRO A 31 4.14 2.48 4.60
CA PRO A 31 4.06 1.79 3.31
C PRO A 31 4.68 0.39 3.25
N ASP A 32 5.68 0.08 4.08
CA ASP A 32 6.26 -1.27 4.16
C ASP A 32 5.26 -2.30 4.73
N ILE A 33 4.39 -1.86 5.64
CA ILE A 33 3.28 -2.70 6.14
C ILE A 33 2.29 -2.97 5.01
N TYR A 34 2.01 -1.98 4.16
CA TYR A 34 1.10 -2.15 3.02
C TYR A 34 1.68 -3.17 2.05
N ALA A 35 2.97 -3.03 1.76
CA ALA A 35 3.73 -3.92 0.91
C ALA A 35 3.78 -5.36 1.45
N TYR A 36 3.90 -5.53 2.78
CA TYR A 36 3.84 -6.83 3.45
C TYR A 36 2.52 -7.55 3.20
N PHE A 37 1.40 -6.83 3.27
CA PHE A 37 0.06 -7.35 2.96
C PHE A 37 -0.30 -7.35 1.47
N GLU A 38 0.68 -7.14 0.59
CA GLU A 38 0.50 -7.04 -0.86
C GLU A 38 -0.53 -5.99 -1.30
N LEU A 39 -0.63 -4.89 -0.55
CA LEU A 39 -1.49 -3.76 -0.89
C LEU A 39 -0.74 -2.78 -1.77
N ASP A 40 -1.44 -2.20 -2.73
CA ASP A 40 -0.80 -1.43 -3.79
C ASP A 40 -0.68 0.05 -3.43
N ARG A 41 -1.61 0.58 -2.62
CA ARG A 41 -1.69 2.02 -2.34
C ARG A 41 -2.24 2.37 -0.96
N GLY A 42 -1.95 3.59 -0.53
CA GLY A 42 -2.62 4.24 0.59
C GLY A 42 -4.07 4.60 0.25
N ALA A 43 -4.94 4.59 1.25
CA ALA A 43 -6.39 4.80 1.12
C ALA A 43 -6.82 6.26 1.42
N SER A 44 -5.98 7.25 1.09
CA SER A 44 -6.29 8.68 1.30
C SER A 44 -7.61 9.05 0.61
N GLY A 45 -8.68 9.29 1.38
CA GLY A 45 -10.03 9.58 0.86
C GLY A 45 -10.97 8.36 0.72
N ALA A 46 -10.46 7.13 0.88
CA ALA A 46 -11.23 5.88 0.83
C ALA A 46 -11.38 5.23 2.22
N SER A 47 -11.35 6.01 3.30
CA SER A 47 -11.30 5.48 4.67
C SER A 47 -12.50 4.61 5.07
N PHE A 48 -13.57 4.62 4.26
CA PHE A 48 -14.81 3.86 4.43
C PHE A 48 -14.81 2.52 3.66
N ALA A 49 -13.90 2.29 2.71
CA ALA A 49 -14.01 1.18 1.77
C ALA A 49 -13.65 -0.15 2.44
N VAL A 50 -14.48 -1.18 2.27
CA VAL A 50 -14.18 -2.55 2.72
C VAL A 50 -13.87 -3.46 1.53
N ALA A 51 -13.23 -4.60 1.79
CA ALA A 51 -13.03 -5.62 0.77
C ALA A 51 -14.39 -6.08 0.22
N GLY A 52 -14.54 -6.04 -1.11
CA GLY A 52 -15.80 -6.30 -1.82
C GLY A 52 -16.51 -5.05 -2.33
N ASP A 53 -16.19 -3.86 -1.83
CA ASP A 53 -16.87 -2.64 -2.27
C ASP A 53 -16.52 -2.24 -3.69
N LEU A 54 -17.49 -1.60 -4.35
CA LEU A 54 -17.30 -0.91 -5.62
C LEU A 54 -17.02 0.57 -5.35
N VAL A 55 -15.87 1.03 -5.83
CA VAL A 55 -15.44 2.42 -5.70
C VAL A 55 -15.24 3.08 -7.05
N ALA A 56 -15.50 4.38 -7.10
CA ALA A 56 -15.15 5.24 -8.22
C ALA A 56 -13.78 5.86 -7.95
N VAL A 57 -12.89 5.75 -8.92
CA VAL A 57 -11.58 6.39 -8.91
C VAL A 57 -11.58 7.51 -9.94
N SER A 58 -11.25 8.73 -9.50
CA SER A 58 -11.18 9.89 -10.37
C SER A 58 -10.14 9.73 -11.49
N PRO A 59 -10.23 10.50 -12.59
CA PRO A 59 -9.27 10.40 -13.70
C PRO A 59 -7.81 10.66 -13.29
N ASP A 60 -7.60 11.51 -12.30
CA ASP A 60 -6.28 11.82 -11.72
C ASP A 60 -5.78 10.77 -10.72
N GLY A 61 -6.63 9.81 -10.35
CA GLY A 61 -6.31 8.72 -9.41
C GLY A 61 -6.33 9.13 -7.93
N LEU A 62 -6.51 10.41 -7.63
CA LEU A 62 -6.33 10.97 -6.29
C LEU A 62 -7.56 10.84 -5.41
N ARG A 63 -8.76 10.79 -6.02
CA ARG A 63 -10.03 10.74 -5.30
C ARG A 63 -10.66 9.36 -5.50
N VAL A 64 -11.03 8.75 -4.38
CA VAL A 64 -11.68 7.44 -4.34
C VAL A 64 -12.96 7.58 -3.54
N GLU A 65 -14.10 7.20 -4.12
CA GLU A 65 -15.42 7.34 -3.52
C GLU A 65 -16.18 6.01 -3.57
N ALA A 66 -16.87 5.63 -2.49
CA ALA A 66 -17.77 4.47 -2.52
C ALA A 66 -18.94 4.78 -3.45
N ILE A 67 -19.26 3.79 -4.27
CA ILE A 67 -20.47 3.79 -5.10
C ILE A 67 -21.51 2.91 -4.41
N CYS A 68 -21.10 1.68 -4.09
CA CYS A 68 -21.97 0.66 -3.56
C CYS A 68 -21.22 -0.14 -2.50
N GLY A 69 -21.75 -0.16 -1.28
CA GLY A 69 -21.36 -1.12 -0.26
C GLY A 69 -22.03 -2.45 -0.56
N LEU A 70 -21.25 -3.45 -0.96
CA LEU A 70 -21.82 -4.76 -1.29
C LEU A 70 -21.85 -5.61 -0.03
N SER A 71 -23.03 -6.10 0.33
CA SER A 71 -23.19 -7.02 1.45
C SER A 71 -22.74 -8.43 1.04
N VAL A 72 -21.43 -8.60 0.88
CA VAL A 72 -20.80 -9.87 0.55
C VAL A 72 -20.81 -10.78 1.78
N THR A 73 -21.15 -12.05 1.60
CA THR A 73 -21.17 -13.03 2.70
C THR A 73 -19.77 -13.24 3.29
N GLN A 74 -19.70 -13.66 4.56
CA GLN A 74 -18.42 -13.82 5.25
C GLN A 74 -17.55 -14.93 4.64
N GLU A 75 -18.15 -15.93 3.98
CA GLU A 75 -17.39 -17.03 3.35
C GLU A 75 -16.52 -16.55 2.18
N LEU A 76 -16.85 -15.41 1.58
CA LEU A 76 -16.11 -14.82 0.47
C LEU A 76 -15.06 -13.81 0.95
N ARG A 77 -15.03 -13.49 2.24
CA ARG A 77 -14.11 -12.53 2.86
C ARG A 77 -13.25 -13.20 3.92
N ARG A 78 -11.94 -13.13 3.73
CA ARG A 78 -10.98 -13.47 4.77
C ARG A 78 -10.73 -12.22 5.60
N GLN A 79 -11.00 -12.29 6.90
CA GLN A 79 -10.69 -11.21 7.85
C GLN A 79 -9.70 -11.70 8.89
N ALA A 80 -8.71 -10.86 9.21
CA ALA A 80 -7.74 -11.11 10.26
C ALA A 80 -7.55 -9.85 11.11
N ARG A 81 -7.61 -10.01 12.44
CA ARG A 81 -7.20 -8.97 13.39
C ARG A 81 -5.69 -8.97 13.52
N ILE A 82 -5.09 -7.79 13.56
CA ILE A 82 -3.64 -7.62 13.63
C ILE A 82 -3.31 -6.84 14.89
N ASP A 83 -2.39 -7.38 15.68
CA ASP A 83 -1.71 -6.70 16.78
C ASP A 83 -0.24 -7.16 16.77
N ALA A 84 0.59 -6.42 16.04
CA ALA A 84 1.93 -6.85 15.72
C ALA A 84 2.91 -5.68 15.64
N ILE A 85 4.19 -6.02 15.72
CA ILE A 85 5.29 -5.11 15.50
C ILE A 85 6.02 -5.57 14.23
N TYR A 86 6.13 -4.67 13.28
CA TYR A 86 6.86 -4.88 12.03
C TYR A 86 8.27 -4.37 12.20
N VAL A 87 9.26 -5.19 11.82
CA VAL A 87 10.67 -4.85 11.97
C VAL A 87 11.43 -5.12 10.67
N ASN A 88 12.50 -4.38 10.45
CA ASN A 88 13.42 -4.66 9.35
C ASN A 88 14.55 -5.57 9.85
N ASP A 89 14.59 -6.82 9.41
CA ASP A 89 15.57 -7.79 9.90
C ASP A 89 16.94 -7.70 9.21
N LEU A 90 17.07 -6.91 8.13
CA LEU A 90 18.31 -6.79 7.37
C LEU A 90 19.46 -6.22 8.22
N GLY A 91 19.17 -5.29 9.12
CA GLY A 91 20.15 -4.74 10.06
C GLY A 91 20.65 -5.78 11.08
N ARG A 92 19.83 -6.78 11.41
CA ARG A 92 20.20 -7.90 12.30
C ARG A 92 20.97 -8.99 11.56
N GLU A 93 20.64 -9.27 10.31
CA GLU A 93 21.36 -10.26 9.49
C GLU A 93 22.74 -9.78 9.04
N LEU A 94 22.97 -8.47 8.95
CA LEU A 94 24.25 -7.87 8.54
C LEU A 94 24.91 -7.01 9.64
N PRO A 95 25.24 -7.60 10.82
CA PRO A 95 25.76 -6.85 11.97
C PRO A 95 27.17 -6.30 11.76
N THR A 96 27.92 -6.84 10.79
CA THR A 96 29.25 -6.34 10.42
C THR A 96 29.16 -4.98 9.73
N PHE A 97 28.06 -4.74 9.02
CA PHE A 97 27.85 -3.51 8.26
C PHE A 97 27.40 -2.35 9.17
N THR A 98 26.54 -2.61 10.16
CA THR A 98 26.20 -1.63 11.22
C THR A 98 27.43 -1.21 12.00
N LYS A 99 28.32 -2.16 12.35
CA LYS A 99 29.61 -1.87 13.00
C LYS A 99 30.54 -1.03 12.13
N PHE A 100 30.61 -1.33 10.83
CA PHE A 100 31.36 -0.52 9.87
C PHE A 100 30.84 0.91 9.78
N TRP A 101 29.51 1.10 9.80
CA TRP A 101 28.90 2.44 9.77
C TRP A 101 29.07 3.21 11.07
N ALA A 102 28.88 2.57 12.22
CA ALA A 102 29.19 3.19 13.51
C ALA A 102 30.63 3.74 13.50
N TRP A 103 31.58 2.95 13.02
CA TRP A 103 32.96 3.39 12.81
C TRP A 103 33.08 4.54 11.78
N ALA A 104 32.42 4.48 10.62
CA ALA A 104 32.48 5.53 9.61
C ALA A 104 31.83 6.87 10.05
N SER A 105 30.78 6.82 10.88
CA SER A 105 30.14 8.00 11.48
C SER A 105 31.05 8.69 12.51
N THR A 106 31.83 7.92 13.28
CA THR A 106 32.85 8.50 14.20
C THR A 106 33.95 9.27 13.48
N LEU A 107 34.11 9.05 12.16
CA LEU A 107 35.06 9.78 11.31
C LEU A 107 34.47 11.06 10.69
N GLY A 108 33.24 11.44 11.04
CA GLY A 108 32.58 12.66 10.56
C GLY A 108 32.15 12.60 9.09
N VAL A 109 32.03 11.39 8.52
CA VAL A 109 31.71 11.17 7.10
C VAL A 109 30.19 11.03 6.85
N ALA A 110 29.39 10.85 7.91
CA ALA A 110 27.93 10.86 7.82
C ALA A 110 27.34 11.62 9.01
N GLU A 111 26.49 12.61 8.71
CA GLU A 111 25.58 13.17 9.71
C GLU A 111 24.61 12.07 10.12
N ALA A 112 24.61 11.76 11.42
CA ALA A 112 23.63 10.87 12.02
C ALA A 112 22.29 11.61 12.11
N GLU A 113 21.57 11.70 10.99
CA GLU A 113 20.13 11.96 11.05
C GLU A 113 19.51 10.84 11.90
N ALA A 114 18.64 11.25 12.83
CA ALA A 114 17.99 10.37 13.80
C ALA A 114 17.48 9.11 13.08
N SER A 115 17.99 7.94 13.47
CA SER A 115 17.57 6.68 12.87
C SER A 115 16.05 6.59 13.01
N PRO A 116 15.31 6.53 11.89
CA PRO A 116 13.88 6.24 11.94
C PRO A 116 13.66 4.92 12.67
N PRO A 117 12.49 4.73 13.29
CA PRO A 117 12.28 3.61 14.18
C PRO A 117 12.49 2.30 13.42
N ASP A 118 13.39 1.44 13.88
CA ASP A 118 13.65 0.10 13.30
C ASP A 118 12.43 -0.84 13.41
N GLN A 119 11.36 -0.37 14.06
CA GLN A 119 10.15 -1.10 14.35
C GLN A 119 8.91 -0.19 14.29
N ILE A 120 7.80 -0.72 13.75
CA ILE A 120 6.50 -0.04 13.72
C ILE A 120 5.47 -0.96 14.36
N ALA A 121 4.89 -0.51 15.48
CA ALA A 121 3.73 -1.17 16.06
C ALA A 121 2.48 -0.87 15.22
N PHE A 122 1.68 -1.88 14.94
CA PHE A 122 0.47 -1.78 14.16
C PHE A 122 -0.66 -2.59 14.78
N ARG A 123 -1.82 -1.94 14.93
CA ARG A 123 -3.04 -2.55 15.44
C ARG A 123 -4.21 -2.22 14.53
N GLY A 124 -4.92 -3.25 14.09
CA GLY A 124 -6.02 -3.06 13.15
C GLY A 124 -6.59 -4.35 12.58
N ALA A 125 -7.05 -4.30 11.34
CA ALA A 125 -7.61 -5.46 10.65
C ALA A 125 -7.23 -5.47 9.16
N TYR A 126 -6.96 -6.68 8.66
CA TYR A 126 -6.83 -6.97 7.24
C TYR A 126 -8.06 -7.73 6.76
N GLU A 127 -8.61 -7.29 5.63
CA GLU A 127 -9.72 -7.95 4.95
C GLU A 127 -9.35 -8.19 3.49
N GLU A 128 -9.68 -9.37 2.99
CA GLU A 128 -9.42 -9.77 1.62
C GLU A 128 -10.61 -10.54 1.05
N LEU A 129 -11.02 -10.17 -0.15
CA LEU A 129 -12.01 -10.83 -0.96
C LEU A 129 -11.35 -11.97 -1.74
N SER A 130 -11.94 -13.16 -1.67
CA SER A 130 -11.42 -14.36 -2.35
C SER A 130 -11.31 -14.22 -3.87
N SER A 131 -12.23 -13.47 -4.50
CA SER A 131 -12.21 -13.17 -5.93
C SER A 131 -13.06 -11.94 -6.26
N ALA A 132 -12.55 -11.07 -7.14
CA ALA A 132 -13.34 -9.95 -7.69
C ALA A 132 -14.60 -10.41 -8.43
N SER A 133 -14.61 -11.59 -9.05
CA SER A 133 -15.80 -12.08 -9.75
C SER A 133 -16.94 -12.45 -8.80
N ALA A 134 -16.65 -12.69 -7.52
CA ALA A 134 -17.64 -13.08 -6.53
C ALA A 134 -18.66 -11.96 -6.25
N ILE A 135 -18.30 -10.70 -6.51
CA ILE A 135 -19.18 -9.56 -6.23
C ILE A 135 -20.24 -9.32 -7.30
N ALA A 136 -20.08 -9.85 -8.52
CA ALA A 136 -20.98 -9.57 -9.64
C ALA A 136 -22.44 -9.94 -9.34
N ALA A 137 -22.66 -11.00 -8.55
CA ALA A 137 -23.99 -11.45 -8.14
C ALA A 137 -24.69 -10.49 -7.15
N PHE A 138 -23.93 -9.61 -6.48
CA PHE A 138 -24.44 -8.67 -5.48
C PHE A 138 -24.69 -7.27 -6.08
N VAL A 139 -24.30 -7.03 -7.33
CA VAL A 139 -24.49 -5.74 -7.99
C VAL A 139 -25.95 -5.56 -8.40
N THR A 140 -26.63 -4.60 -7.79
CA THR A 140 -28.02 -4.27 -8.12
C THR A 140 -28.12 -3.40 -9.37
N GLN A 141 -29.33 -3.27 -9.92
CA GLN A 141 -29.58 -2.36 -11.05
C GLN A 141 -29.28 -0.90 -10.69
N ASP A 142 -29.64 -0.46 -9.48
CA ASP A 142 -29.36 0.89 -9.00
C ASP A 142 -27.85 1.15 -8.93
N CYS A 143 -27.10 0.17 -8.40
CA CYS A 143 -25.65 0.23 -8.38
C CYS A 143 -25.06 0.32 -9.79
N THR A 144 -25.57 -0.49 -10.72
CA THR A 144 -25.16 -0.47 -12.13
C THR A 144 -25.39 0.91 -12.77
N CYS A 145 -26.53 1.55 -12.48
CA CYS A 145 -26.80 2.90 -12.96
C CYS A 145 -25.85 3.94 -12.37
N GLU A 146 -25.49 3.83 -11.09
CA GLU A 146 -24.52 4.75 -10.49
C GLU A 146 -23.12 4.53 -11.09
N MET A 147 -22.70 3.28 -11.31
CA MET A 147 -21.46 2.97 -12.02
C MET A 147 -21.45 3.61 -13.42
N ALA A 148 -22.56 3.50 -14.17
CA ALA A 148 -22.68 4.14 -15.48
C ALA A 148 -22.53 5.67 -15.40
N ARG A 149 -23.18 6.33 -14.43
CA ARG A 149 -23.06 7.79 -14.22
C ARG A 149 -21.62 8.20 -13.91
N ARG A 150 -20.91 7.42 -13.10
CA ARG A 150 -19.51 7.64 -12.72
C ARG A 150 -18.59 7.48 -13.93
N ILE A 151 -18.79 6.44 -14.75
CA ILE A 151 -18.05 6.22 -15.99
C ILE A 151 -18.31 7.35 -17.01
N SER A 152 -19.54 7.87 -17.12
CA SER A 152 -19.82 9.05 -17.97
C SER A 152 -19.03 10.29 -17.54
N ARG A 153 -18.62 10.39 -16.26
CA ARG A 153 -17.71 11.41 -15.73
C ARG A 153 -16.23 11.06 -15.89
N ARG A 154 -15.91 10.01 -16.65
CA ARG A 154 -14.56 9.46 -16.88
C ARG A 154 -13.92 8.87 -15.63
N GLU A 155 -14.71 8.54 -14.60
CA GLU A 155 -14.22 7.86 -13.42
C GLU A 155 -14.10 6.35 -13.70
N LYS A 156 -13.04 5.73 -13.20
CA LYS A 156 -12.83 4.28 -13.29
C LYS A 156 -13.59 3.60 -12.16
N ILE A 157 -14.18 2.43 -12.40
CA ILE A 157 -14.92 1.69 -11.38
C ILE A 157 -14.11 0.48 -10.95
N CYS A 158 -13.66 0.46 -9.70
CA CYS A 158 -12.73 -0.54 -9.20
C CYS A 158 -13.37 -1.34 -8.07
N THR A 159 -13.10 -2.64 -8.04
CA THR A 159 -13.48 -3.50 -6.91
C THR A 159 -12.35 -3.51 -5.91
N THR A 160 -12.65 -3.24 -4.65
CA THR A 160 -11.68 -3.37 -3.56
C THR A 160 -11.46 -4.85 -3.26
N LEU A 161 -10.29 -5.38 -3.56
CA LEU A 161 -9.92 -6.77 -3.28
C LEU A 161 -9.46 -6.96 -1.84
N ALA A 162 -8.63 -6.05 -1.34
CA ALA A 162 -8.14 -6.14 0.02
C ALA A 162 -8.02 -4.75 0.65
N THR A 163 -8.14 -4.69 1.97
CA THR A 163 -8.08 -3.47 2.76
C THR A 163 -7.31 -3.73 4.04
N LEU A 164 -6.53 -2.73 4.44
CA LEU A 164 -5.91 -2.68 5.76
C LEU A 164 -6.45 -1.46 6.49
N SER A 165 -6.98 -1.70 7.68
CA SER A 165 -7.49 -0.68 8.57
C SER A 165 -6.65 -0.60 9.83
N GLU A 166 -6.49 0.60 10.37
CA GLU A 166 -5.73 0.89 11.58
C GLU A 166 -6.62 1.52 12.63
N ARG A 167 -6.46 1.08 13.88
CA ARG A 167 -7.09 1.69 15.04
C ARG A 167 -6.08 2.58 15.75
N HIS A 168 -6.29 3.88 15.72
CA HIS A 168 -5.45 4.82 16.45
C HIS A 168 -5.83 4.85 17.94
N ALA A 169 -4.84 5.06 18.80
CA ALA A 169 -5.06 5.16 20.23
C ALA A 169 -6.01 6.33 20.56
N GLY A 170 -7.15 6.02 21.18
CA GLY A 170 -8.18 7.00 21.50
C GLY A 170 -9.26 7.19 20.43
N GLU A 171 -9.17 6.52 19.28
CA GLU A 171 -10.26 6.47 18.30
C GLU A 171 -11.10 5.20 18.51
N ALA A 172 -12.43 5.34 18.43
CA ALA A 172 -13.37 4.22 18.54
C ALA A 172 -13.43 3.40 17.24
N ASP A 173 -13.23 4.06 16.10
CA ASP A 173 -13.43 3.49 14.78
C ASP A 173 -12.09 3.15 14.10
N GLU A 174 -12.08 2.03 13.38
CA GLU A 174 -10.98 1.66 12.50
C GLU A 174 -11.07 2.45 11.20
N ARG A 175 -9.93 2.97 10.74
CA ARG A 175 -9.85 3.71 9.47
C ARG A 175 -9.04 2.91 8.47
N VAL A 176 -9.56 2.77 7.26
CA VAL A 176 -8.85 2.14 6.16
C VAL A 176 -7.68 3.03 5.76
N ILE A 177 -6.47 2.48 5.79
CA ILE A 177 -5.23 3.20 5.49
C ILE A 177 -4.56 2.74 4.21
N ALA A 178 -4.87 1.53 3.74
CA ALA A 178 -4.35 0.97 2.50
C ALA A 178 -5.34 0.00 1.87
N LEU A 179 -5.25 -0.16 0.56
CA LEU A 179 -6.14 -1.02 -0.21
C LEU A 179 -5.46 -1.58 -1.45
N ARG A 180 -6.05 -2.65 -1.99
CA ARG A 180 -5.73 -3.27 -3.28
C ARG A 180 -6.99 -3.36 -4.11
N PHE A 181 -6.91 -2.96 -5.37
CA PHE A 181 -8.02 -3.11 -6.32
C PHE A 181 -7.89 -4.37 -7.16
N ALA A 182 -9.00 -4.84 -7.70
CA ALA A 182 -8.99 -5.73 -8.85
C ALA A 182 -8.31 -5.00 -10.02
N ARG A 183 -7.45 -5.72 -10.75
CA ARG A 183 -6.63 -5.15 -11.82
C ARG A 183 -7.47 -4.49 -12.92
N ALA A 184 -8.52 -5.18 -13.36
CA ALA A 184 -9.44 -4.69 -14.37
C ALA A 184 -10.54 -3.86 -13.72
N ALA A 185 -10.89 -2.74 -14.35
CA ALA A 185 -12.10 -2.01 -13.98
C ALA A 185 -13.36 -2.85 -14.24
N ASN A 186 -14.40 -2.58 -13.46
CA ASN A 186 -15.70 -3.19 -13.65
C ASN A 186 -16.33 -2.66 -14.94
N PHE A 187 -16.58 -3.57 -15.87
CA PHE A 187 -17.21 -3.25 -17.14
C PHE A 187 -18.71 -3.00 -16.96
N VAL A 188 -19.21 -1.91 -17.55
CA VAL A 188 -20.65 -1.62 -17.62
C VAL A 188 -21.06 -1.63 -19.10
N PRO A 189 -21.96 -2.53 -19.53
CA PRO A 189 -22.33 -2.65 -20.93
C PRO A 189 -23.14 -1.45 -21.41
N LYS A 190 -23.08 -1.16 -22.71
CA LYS A 190 -23.84 -0.08 -23.36
C LYS A 190 -25.34 -0.14 -23.05
N THR A 191 -25.92 -1.33 -22.98
CA THR A 191 -27.33 -1.55 -22.63
C THR A 191 -27.70 -1.00 -21.26
N SER A 192 -26.77 -1.04 -20.29
CA SER A 192 -26.98 -0.45 -18.97
C SER A 192 -26.99 1.08 -19.02
N PHE A 193 -26.16 1.71 -19.86
CA PHE A 193 -26.20 3.17 -20.04
C PHE A 193 -27.54 3.62 -20.60
N GLU A 194 -28.01 2.96 -21.66
CA GLU A 194 -29.30 3.26 -22.29
C GLU A 194 -30.47 3.07 -21.30
N ALA A 195 -30.46 1.96 -20.54
CA ALA A 195 -31.46 1.68 -19.52
C ALA A 195 -31.47 2.73 -18.38
N CYS A 196 -30.33 3.35 -18.09
CA CYS A 196 -30.20 4.40 -17.08
C CYS A 196 -30.37 5.82 -17.66
N GLY A 197 -30.73 5.96 -18.94
CA GLY A 197 -30.93 7.25 -19.60
C GLY A 197 -29.64 8.03 -19.86
N LEU A 198 -28.51 7.33 -20.04
CA LEU A 198 -27.19 7.91 -20.25
C LEU A 198 -26.66 7.58 -21.65
N GLU A 199 -25.85 8.48 -22.20
CA GLU A 199 -25.16 8.26 -23.47
C GLU A 199 -23.86 7.48 -23.25
N TYR A 200 -23.66 6.43 -24.04
CA TYR A 200 -22.42 5.68 -24.08
C TYR A 200 -21.44 6.32 -25.08
N THR A 201 -20.54 7.15 -24.58
CA THR A 201 -19.55 7.88 -25.38
C THR A 201 -18.24 7.11 -25.50
N ALA A 202 -17.38 7.47 -26.46
CA ALA A 202 -16.03 6.90 -26.57
C ALA A 202 -15.17 7.14 -25.30
N ALA A 203 -15.43 8.22 -24.55
CA ALA A 203 -14.76 8.47 -23.28
C ALA A 203 -15.24 7.51 -22.18
N ALA A 204 -16.52 7.15 -22.18
CA ALA A 204 -17.07 6.14 -21.28
C ALA A 204 -16.49 4.76 -21.60
N GLU A 205 -16.35 4.41 -22.87
CA GLU A 205 -15.71 3.17 -23.31
C GLU A 205 -14.23 3.08 -22.87
N ALA A 206 -13.48 4.18 -23.02
CA ALA A 206 -12.10 4.24 -22.56
C ALA A 206 -11.99 4.09 -21.02
N ALA A 207 -12.91 4.70 -20.26
CA ALA A 207 -12.92 4.56 -18.80
C ALA A 207 -13.33 3.14 -18.35
N ALA A 208 -14.29 2.50 -19.03
CA ALA A 208 -14.74 1.14 -18.74
C ALA A 208 -13.71 0.06 -19.07
N SER A 209 -12.79 0.34 -20.00
CA SER A 209 -11.71 -0.57 -20.41
C SER A 209 -10.37 -0.29 -19.71
N ALA A 210 -10.30 0.72 -18.85
CA ALA A 210 -9.09 1.09 -18.14
C ALA A 210 -8.71 0.06 -17.06
N THR A 211 -7.44 0.10 -16.63
CA THR A 211 -6.98 -0.65 -15.46
C THR A 211 -7.07 0.20 -14.18
N CYS A 212 -7.27 -0.45 -13.05
CA CYS A 212 -7.32 0.17 -11.72
C CYS A 212 -5.95 0.30 -11.05
N GLU A 213 -4.89 -0.22 -11.69
CA GLU A 213 -3.57 -0.46 -11.10
C GLU A 213 -2.58 0.73 -11.26
N GLU A 214 -3.01 1.84 -11.85
CA GLU A 214 -2.07 2.70 -12.59
C GLU A 214 -1.42 3.87 -11.84
N GLN A 215 -1.92 4.35 -10.69
CA GLN A 215 -1.57 5.72 -10.26
C GLN A 215 -0.87 5.89 -8.91
N ASP A 216 -0.96 4.95 -7.97
CA ASP A 216 -0.21 5.02 -6.70
C ASP A 216 0.58 3.74 -6.49
N ARG A 217 1.74 3.63 -7.14
CA ARG A 217 2.68 2.56 -6.82
C ARG A 217 3.39 2.89 -5.51
N LEU A 218 3.62 1.87 -4.70
CA LEU A 218 4.49 1.96 -3.54
C LEU A 218 5.80 2.67 -3.91
N PRO A 219 6.37 3.50 -3.00
CA PRO A 219 7.69 4.07 -3.18
C PRO A 219 8.73 3.01 -3.60
N TRP A 220 9.72 3.41 -4.40
CA TRP A 220 10.68 2.46 -4.96
C TRP A 220 11.50 1.74 -3.88
N ASP A 221 11.78 2.43 -2.78
CA ASP A 221 12.50 1.92 -1.62
C ASP A 221 11.69 0.84 -0.89
N VAL A 222 10.39 1.07 -0.73
CA VAL A 222 9.43 0.08 -0.19
C VAL A 222 9.35 -1.14 -1.10
N THR A 223 9.31 -0.92 -2.42
CA THR A 223 9.30 -1.99 -3.42
C THR A 223 10.57 -2.83 -3.33
N LEU A 224 11.73 -2.20 -3.15
CA LEU A 224 13.00 -2.89 -2.95
C LEU A 224 12.98 -3.74 -1.66
N ARG A 225 12.52 -3.18 -0.54
CA ARG A 225 12.44 -3.92 0.74
C ARG A 225 11.46 -5.09 0.66
N ARG A 226 10.31 -4.94 -0.03
CA ARG A 226 9.39 -6.04 -0.34
C ARG A 226 10.05 -7.13 -1.18
N LEU A 227 10.80 -6.75 -2.22
CA LEU A 227 11.54 -7.69 -3.07
C LEU A 227 12.57 -8.49 -2.27
N LEU A 228 13.29 -7.82 -1.36
CA LEU A 228 14.28 -8.44 -0.49
C LEU A 228 13.66 -9.24 0.67
N ARG A 229 12.34 -9.10 0.92
CA ARG A 229 11.60 -9.75 2.02
C ARG A 229 12.21 -9.49 3.40
N VAL A 230 12.66 -8.26 3.63
CA VAL A 230 13.37 -7.88 4.87
C VAL A 230 12.45 -7.45 6.01
N ILE A 231 11.15 -7.37 5.76
CA ILE A 231 10.17 -6.97 6.77
C ILE A 231 9.56 -8.22 7.41
N GLU A 232 9.69 -8.31 8.72
CA GLU A 232 9.15 -9.41 9.53
C GLU A 232 8.03 -8.92 10.45
N GLU A 233 6.97 -9.71 10.57
CA GLU A 233 5.89 -9.50 11.54
C GLU A 233 6.21 -10.25 12.83
N ARG A 234 6.13 -9.56 13.98
CA ARG A 234 6.31 -10.17 15.32
C ARG A 234 5.10 -9.90 16.22
N PRO A 235 4.73 -10.83 17.11
CA PRO A 235 3.66 -10.59 18.08
C PRO A 235 4.01 -9.43 19.03
N SER A 236 3.03 -8.55 19.28
CA SER A 236 3.16 -7.40 20.18
C SER A 236 3.54 -7.81 21.62
N ASP A 237 2.97 -8.92 22.11
CA ASP A 237 3.14 -9.43 23.49
C ASP A 237 4.57 -9.91 23.81
N ARG A 238 5.40 -10.21 22.80
CA ARG A 238 6.77 -10.68 23.03
C ARG A 238 7.75 -9.56 23.33
N VAL A 239 7.44 -8.32 22.99
CA VAL A 239 8.35 -7.18 23.17
C VAL A 239 8.25 -6.60 24.58
N THR A 240 7.10 -6.72 25.25
CA THR A 240 6.95 -6.28 26.65
C THR A 240 7.83 -7.08 27.61
N ALA A 241 8.09 -8.36 27.31
CA ALA A 241 8.97 -9.20 28.12
C ALA A 241 10.46 -8.85 27.96
N ALA A 242 10.89 -8.33 26.81
CA ALA A 242 12.30 -8.03 26.53
C ALA A 242 12.76 -6.62 26.98
N VAL A 243 11.83 -5.75 27.37
CA VAL A 243 12.12 -4.39 27.89
C VAL A 243 12.11 -4.35 29.42
N MET A 244 11.73 -5.46 30.07
CA MET A 244 11.70 -5.59 31.53
C MET A 244 12.90 -6.36 32.12
N ASP A 245 13.86 -6.78 31.29
CA ASP A 245 15.13 -7.40 31.71
C ASP A 245 16.32 -6.47 31.44
#